data_AF-A0A6G3WQH1-F1
#
_entry.id   AF-A0A6G3WQH1-F1
#
_cell.length_a   1.000
_cell.length_b   1.000
_cell.length_c   1.000
_cell.angle_alpha   90.00
_cell.angle_beta   90.00
_cell.angle_gamma   90.00
#
_symmetry.space_group_name_H-M   'P 1'
#
loop_
_entity.id
_entity.type
_entity.pdbx_description
1 polymer ?
#
loop_
_entity_poly.entity_id
_entity_poly.type
_entity_poly.pdbx_seq_one_letter_code
_entity_poly.pdbx_strand_id
1 'polypeptide(L)'
;SQHYFARYAHDPAEWTNIPAGSREKLAEALFPDLMSVMRHISCDDDTTRKTLWKLHDGTLVESVLMRYPDRVTMCISSQAGCGMNCPFCATGQAGLDRNLSTAEIVHQIVDGMRALRDGEVPGGPARLSNIVFMGMGEP
;
A
#
# COMPACT_ATOMS: atom_id res chain seq x y z
N SER A 1 3.47 16.92 -0.76
CA SER A 1 3.72 16.90 0.71
C SER A 1 4.98 16.09 1.00
N GLN A 2 6.01 16.68 1.63
CA GLN A 2 7.23 15.93 2.00
C GLN A 2 6.97 14.88 3.09
N HIS A 3 6.00 15.11 3.98
CA HIS A 3 5.66 14.16 5.03
C HIS A 3 5.22 12.81 4.46
N TYR A 4 4.27 12.84 3.53
CA TYR A 4 3.73 11.62 2.95
C TYR A 4 4.66 10.96 1.93
N PHE A 5 5.26 11.74 1.02
CA PHE A 5 6.01 11.16 -0.10
C PHE A 5 7.51 10.97 0.15
N ALA A 6 8.11 11.72 1.08
CA ALA A 6 9.55 11.61 1.38
C ALA A 6 9.81 10.95 2.73
N ARG A 7 8.97 11.24 3.74
CA ARG A 7 9.06 10.61 5.04
C ARG A 7 8.15 9.39 5.16
N TYR A 8 7.27 9.11 4.20
CA TYR A 8 6.31 8.01 4.26
C TYR A 8 5.41 8.08 5.50
N ALA A 9 5.24 9.25 6.11
CA ALA A 9 4.47 9.46 7.33
C ALA A 9 3.09 10.02 7.00
N HIS A 10 2.06 9.42 7.60
CA HIS A 10 0.67 9.87 7.48
C HIS A 10 0.01 10.05 8.85
N ASP A 11 0.68 9.66 9.94
CA ASP A 11 0.27 10.01 11.29
C ASP A 11 0.67 11.47 11.57
N PRO A 12 -0.29 12.33 11.95
CA PRO A 12 -0.02 13.72 12.32
C PRO A 12 0.97 13.87 13.48
N ALA A 13 1.07 12.87 14.37
CA ALA A 13 2.04 12.86 15.46
C ALA A 13 3.50 12.90 14.96
N GLU A 14 3.76 12.32 13.78
CA GLU A 14 5.08 12.31 13.14
C GLU A 14 5.45 13.65 12.47
N TRP A 15 4.51 14.59 12.37
CA TRP A 15 4.73 15.87 11.69
C TRP A 15 5.39 16.92 12.59
N THR A 16 6.59 16.60 13.09
CA THR A 16 7.30 17.40 14.12
C THR A 16 7.61 18.84 13.70
N ASN A 17 7.75 19.12 12.41
CA ASN A 17 7.95 20.47 11.85
C ASN A 17 6.63 21.21 11.54
N ILE A 18 5.47 20.66 11.91
CA ILE A 18 4.17 21.34 11.87
C ILE A 18 3.77 21.69 13.31
N PRO A 19 3.29 22.92 13.58
CA PRO A 19 2.82 23.32 14.91
C PRO A 19 1.73 22.37 15.43
N ALA A 20 1.82 21.97 16.71
CA ALA A 20 0.93 20.97 17.30
C ALA A 20 -0.56 21.32 17.11
N GLY A 21 -0.95 22.58 17.35
CA GLY A 21 -2.33 23.04 17.20
C GLY A 21 -2.90 23.06 15.77
N SER A 22 -2.07 22.77 14.75
CA SER A 22 -2.50 22.70 13.34
C SER A 22 -2.54 21.27 12.79
N ARG A 23 -1.93 20.29 13.49
CA ARG A 23 -1.76 18.92 12.97
C ARG A 23 -3.08 18.22 12.72
N GLU A 24 -3.99 18.25 13.71
CA GLU A 24 -5.31 17.60 13.62
C GLU A 24 -6.14 18.16 12.46
N LYS A 25 -6.24 19.49 12.35
CA LYS A 25 -6.99 20.15 11.26
C LYS A 25 -6.43 19.80 9.87
N LEU A 26 -5.11 19.69 9.75
CA LEU A 26 -4.48 19.29 8.49
C LEU A 26 -4.70 17.81 8.18
N ALA A 27 -4.69 16.97 9.21
CA ALA A 27 -4.98 15.53 9.08
C ALA A 27 -6.39 15.32 8.55
N GLU A 28 -7.37 15.92 9.22
CA GLU A 28 -8.79 15.83 8.85
C GLU A 28 -9.03 16.33 7.42
N ALA A 29 -8.36 17.41 7.02
CA ALA A 29 -8.55 18.01 5.69
C ALA A 29 -7.84 17.26 4.54
N LEU A 30 -6.72 16.58 4.81
CA LEU A 30 -5.82 16.06 3.77
C LEU A 30 -5.65 14.54 3.77
N PHE A 31 -5.95 13.87 4.88
CA PHE A 31 -5.75 12.44 5.08
C PHE A 31 -7.02 11.83 5.70
N PRO A 32 -8.12 11.73 4.93
CA PRO A 32 -9.29 10.99 5.38
C PRO A 32 -8.93 9.52 5.60
N ASP A 33 -9.75 8.81 6.37
CA ASP A 33 -9.66 7.35 6.51
C ASP A 33 -9.76 6.72 5.12
N LEU A 34 -8.63 6.23 4.61
CA LEU A 34 -8.48 5.77 3.24
C LEU A 34 -8.52 4.24 3.16
N MET A 35 -7.60 3.62 3.89
CA MET A 35 -7.48 2.17 4.04
C MET A 35 -6.65 1.86 5.29
N SER A 36 -6.87 0.68 5.86
CA SER A 36 -6.17 0.18 7.05
C SER A 36 -5.59 -1.20 6.79
N VAL A 37 -4.45 -1.51 7.42
CA VAL A 37 -3.86 -2.85 7.39
C VAL A 37 -4.69 -3.77 8.27
N MET A 38 -5.20 -4.85 7.68
CA MET A 38 -5.87 -5.92 8.44
C MET A 38 -4.90 -7.01 8.86
N ARG A 39 -3.94 -7.34 8.01
CA ARG A 39 -3.00 -8.44 8.24
C ARG A 39 -1.78 -8.33 7.34
N HIS A 40 -0.62 -8.72 7.87
CA HIS A 40 0.55 -9.09 7.08
C HIS A 40 0.73 -10.61 7.07
N ILE A 41 1.17 -11.13 5.94
CA ILE A 41 1.63 -12.51 5.78
C ILE A 41 2.99 -12.45 5.10
N SER A 42 3.98 -13.13 5.66
CA SER A 42 5.33 -13.17 5.10
C SER A 42 5.71 -14.56 4.61
N CYS A 43 6.58 -14.63 3.62
CA CYS A 43 7.22 -15.84 3.13
C CYS A 43 8.64 -15.53 2.63
N ASP A 44 9.35 -16.57 2.16
CA ASP A 44 10.71 -16.46 1.63
C ASP A 44 11.69 -15.83 2.63
N ASP A 45 11.75 -16.40 3.84
CA ASP A 45 12.55 -15.86 4.96
C ASP A 45 12.25 -14.37 5.23
N ASP A 46 10.96 -14.04 5.20
CA ASP A 46 10.39 -12.69 5.38
C ASP A 46 10.76 -11.68 4.28
N THR A 47 11.44 -12.08 3.21
CA THR A 47 11.79 -11.19 2.08
C THR A 47 10.59 -10.88 1.17
N THR A 48 9.51 -11.63 1.29
CA THR A 48 8.22 -11.35 0.63
C THR A 48 7.14 -11.10 1.68
N ARG A 49 6.49 -9.93 1.62
CA ARG A 49 5.39 -9.54 2.51
C ARG A 49 4.13 -9.22 1.73
N LYS A 50 3.06 -9.97 1.99
CA LYS A 50 1.71 -9.65 1.54
C LYS A 50 0.95 -8.85 2.60
N THR A 51 0.31 -7.77 2.19
CA THR A 51 -0.55 -6.95 3.05
C THR A 51 -2.01 -7.08 2.58
N LEU A 52 -2.90 -7.43 3.51
CA LEU A 52 -4.34 -7.34 3.33
C LEU A 52 -4.83 -5.99 3.82
N TRP A 53 -5.48 -5.24 2.94
CA TRP A 53 -6.03 -3.92 3.20
C TRP A 53 -7.54 -4.01 3.37
N LYS A 54 -8.08 -3.25 4.32
CA LYS A 54 -9.50 -2.89 4.37
C LYS A 54 -9.65 -1.42 3.98
N LEU A 55 -10.39 -1.17 2.92
CA LEU A 55 -10.61 0.17 2.37
C LEU A 55 -11.71 0.88 3.19
N HIS A 56 -11.82 2.19 3.00
CA HIS A 56 -12.78 3.04 3.71
C HIS A 56 -14.25 2.58 3.59
N ASP A 57 -14.60 1.90 2.50
CA ASP A 57 -15.93 1.35 2.23
C ASP A 57 -16.07 -0.13 2.65
N GLY A 58 -15.04 -0.70 3.28
CA GLY A 58 -15.03 -2.07 3.78
C GLY A 58 -14.62 -3.13 2.75
N THR A 59 -14.42 -2.77 1.49
CA THR A 59 -13.83 -3.69 0.49
C THR A 59 -12.41 -4.08 0.87
N LEU A 60 -11.96 -5.22 0.38
CA LEU A 60 -10.63 -5.76 0.67
C LEU A 60 -9.77 -5.81 -0.61
N VAL A 61 -8.53 -5.37 -0.52
CA VAL A 61 -7.53 -5.59 -1.57
C VAL A 61 -6.21 -6.06 -0.99
N GLU A 62 -5.35 -6.61 -1.84
CA GLU A 62 -4.02 -7.07 -1.45
C GLU A 62 -2.92 -6.28 -2.16
N SER A 63 -1.78 -6.15 -1.51
CA SER A 63 -0.54 -5.71 -2.15
C SER A 63 0.63 -6.56 -1.67
N VAL A 64 1.69 -6.69 -2.47
CA VAL A 64 2.82 -7.55 -2.14
C VAL A 64 4.13 -6.80 -2.33
N LEU A 65 4.92 -6.71 -1.26
CA LEU A 65 6.28 -6.20 -1.28
C LEU A 65 7.25 -7.39 -1.37
N MET A 66 8.11 -7.39 -2.38
CA MET A 66 9.07 -8.47 -2.62
C MET A 66 10.48 -7.89 -2.71
N ARG A 67 11.40 -8.41 -1.89
CA ARG A 67 12.82 -8.08 -1.98
C ARG A 67 13.58 -9.20 -2.68
N TYR A 68 14.35 -8.81 -3.68
CA TYR A 68 15.29 -9.65 -4.41
C TYR A 68 16.72 -9.14 -4.18
N PRO A 69 17.76 -9.90 -4.56
CA PRO A 69 19.15 -9.45 -4.41
C PRO A 69 19.46 -8.12 -5.10
N ASP A 70 18.82 -7.82 -6.23
CA ASP A 70 19.13 -6.68 -7.10
C ASP A 70 18.03 -5.60 -7.14
N ARG A 71 16.85 -5.87 -6.58
CA ARG A 71 15.68 -4.98 -6.66
C ARG A 71 14.70 -5.19 -5.53
N VAL A 72 13.84 -4.20 -5.33
CA VAL A 72 12.63 -4.36 -4.52
C VAL A 72 11.43 -4.00 -5.37
N THR A 73 10.45 -4.89 -5.43
CA THR A 73 9.25 -4.76 -6.26
C THR A 73 8.00 -4.65 -5.40
N MET A 74 7.16 -3.68 -5.71
CA MET A 74 5.80 -3.57 -5.17
C MET A 74 4.79 -4.03 -6.21
N CYS A 75 4.06 -5.10 -5.90
CA CYS A 75 2.87 -5.50 -6.63
C CYS A 75 1.65 -4.81 -6.03
N ILE A 76 0.95 -4.01 -6.84
CA ILE A 76 -0.17 -3.18 -6.40
C ILE A 76 -1.46 -3.55 -7.13
N SER A 77 -2.57 -3.37 -6.42
CA SER A 77 -3.92 -3.50 -6.96
C SER A 77 -4.41 -2.15 -7.52
N SER A 78 -5.19 -2.21 -8.59
CA SER A 78 -5.86 -1.06 -9.24
C SER A 78 -7.38 -1.06 -9.04
N GLN A 79 -7.97 -2.21 -8.71
CA GLN A 79 -9.40 -2.38 -8.47
C GLN A 79 -9.65 -3.29 -7.26
N ALA A 80 -10.84 -3.16 -6.66
CA ALA A 80 -11.38 -4.17 -5.75
C ALA A 80 -12.19 -5.16 -6.60
N GLY A 81 -11.62 -6.35 -6.81
CA GLY A 81 -12.12 -7.29 -7.81
C GLY A 81 -11.62 -7.00 -9.23
N CYS A 82 -12.14 -7.69 -10.23
CA CYS A 82 -11.81 -7.48 -11.64
C CYS A 82 -12.96 -7.95 -12.56
N GLY A 83 -13.33 -7.11 -13.53
CA GLY A 83 -14.45 -7.38 -14.45
C GLY A 83 -14.11 -8.30 -15.62
N MET A 84 -12.83 -8.66 -15.80
CA MET A 84 -12.37 -9.42 -16.97
C MET A 84 -12.78 -10.89 -16.94
N ASN A 85 -13.13 -11.43 -15.77
CA ASN A 85 -13.58 -12.81 -15.59
C ASN A 85 -12.66 -13.86 -16.26
N CYS A 86 -11.34 -13.66 -16.21
CA CYS A 86 -10.39 -14.63 -16.72
C CYS A 86 -10.52 -15.94 -15.92
N PRO A 87 -10.67 -17.11 -16.56
CA PRO A 87 -11.09 -18.34 -15.87
C PRO A 87 -10.07 -18.88 -14.86
N PHE A 88 -8.80 -18.50 -15.00
CA PHE A 88 -7.70 -18.88 -14.10
C PHE A 88 -7.45 -17.86 -12.98
N CYS A 89 -8.13 -16.71 -12.99
CA CYS A 89 -7.88 -15.61 -12.07
C CYS A 89 -8.93 -15.60 -10.95
N ALA A 90 -8.52 -15.83 -9.71
CA ALA A 90 -9.42 -15.77 -8.55
C ALA A 90 -10.10 -14.38 -8.42
N THR A 91 -9.37 -13.29 -8.69
CA THR A 91 -9.93 -11.94 -8.70
C THR A 91 -10.99 -11.74 -9.78
N GLY A 92 -10.79 -12.33 -10.97
CA GLY A 92 -11.79 -12.30 -12.04
C GLY A 92 -13.06 -13.07 -11.68
N GLN A 93 -12.93 -14.20 -10.99
CA GLN A 93 -14.06 -15.02 -10.51
C GLN A 93 -14.88 -14.31 -9.43
N ALA A 94 -14.26 -13.42 -8.64
CA ALA A 94 -14.96 -12.64 -7.62
C ALA A 94 -15.85 -11.51 -8.22
N GLY A 95 -15.67 -11.18 -9.50
CA GLY A 95 -16.31 -10.03 -10.13
C GLY A 95 -15.64 -8.71 -9.76
N LEU A 96 -16.23 -7.60 -10.21
CA LEU A 96 -15.75 -6.24 -9.95
C LEU A 96 -16.68 -5.53 -8.97
N ASP A 97 -16.11 -5.04 -7.86
CA ASP A 97 -16.82 -4.11 -6.98
C ASP A 97 -16.65 -2.67 -7.48
N ARG A 98 -15.41 -2.20 -7.56
CA ARG A 98 -15.09 -0.83 -8.00
C ARG A 98 -13.62 -0.62 -8.37
N ASN A 99 -13.35 0.53 -8.98
CA ASN A 99 -12.00 1.07 -9.13
C ASN A 99 -11.46 1.61 -7.81
N LEU A 100 -10.13 1.54 -7.66
CA LEU A 100 -9.43 2.25 -6.60
C LEU A 100 -9.21 3.71 -6.99
N SER A 101 -9.28 4.59 -6.00
CA SER A 101 -8.81 5.97 -6.15
C SER A 101 -7.29 6.01 -6.30
N THR A 102 -6.77 7.10 -6.88
CA THR A 102 -5.32 7.32 -6.95
C THR A 102 -4.66 7.28 -5.58
N ALA A 103 -5.35 7.78 -4.54
CA ALA A 103 -4.84 7.74 -3.17
C ALA A 103 -4.68 6.30 -2.67
N GLU A 104 -5.68 5.43 -2.88
CA GLU A 104 -5.64 4.01 -2.49
C GLU A 104 -4.53 3.22 -3.22
N ILE A 105 -4.29 3.53 -4.50
CA ILE A 105 -3.20 2.93 -5.28
C ILE A 105 -1.83 3.39 -4.74
N VAL A 106 -1.66 4.69 -4.55
CA VAL A 106 -0.40 5.28 -4.06
C VAL A 106 -0.09 4.87 -2.62
N HIS A 107 -1.10 4.68 -1.77
CA HIS A 107 -0.90 4.29 -0.38
C HIS A 107 -0.23 2.93 -0.24
N GLN A 108 -0.56 1.97 -1.12
CA GLN A 108 0.11 0.66 -1.17
C GLN A 108 1.63 0.81 -1.38
N ILE A 109 2.05 1.75 -2.24
CA ILE A 109 3.46 2.03 -2.53
C ILE A 109 4.14 2.68 -1.32
N VAL A 110 3.48 3.68 -0.71
CA VAL A 110 4.01 4.41 0.44
C VAL A 110 4.19 3.49 1.65
N ASP A 111 3.25 2.56 1.88
CA ASP A 111 3.39 1.53 2.91
C ASP A 111 4.62 0.64 2.67
N GLY A 112 4.81 0.16 1.43
CA GLY A 112 5.98 -0.63 1.08
C GLY A 112 7.29 0.13 1.28
N MET A 113 7.33 1.42 0.93
CA MET A 113 8.49 2.28 1.21
C MET A 113 8.72 2.50 2.71
N ARG A 114 7.66 2.66 3.50
CA ARG A 114 7.75 2.78 4.97
C ARG A 114 8.32 1.50 5.58
N ALA A 115 7.84 0.34 5.17
CA ALA A 115 8.32 -0.95 5.65
C ALA A 115 9.82 -1.17 5.42
N LEU A 116 10.33 -0.76 4.25
CA LEU A 116 11.76 -0.83 3.94
C LEU A 116 12.58 0.15 4.79
N ARG A 117 12.06 1.37 5.00
CA ARG A 117 12.69 2.40 5.86
C ARG A 117 12.80 1.90 7.30
N ASP A 118 11.75 1.27 7.81
CA ASP A 118 11.63 0.86 9.21
C ASP A 118 12.27 -0.52 9.49
N GLY A 119 12.80 -1.17 8.45
CA GLY A 119 13.49 -2.46 8.58
C GLY A 119 12.53 -3.64 8.81
N GLU A 120 11.25 -3.49 8.48
CA GLU A 120 10.22 -4.53 8.64
C GLU A 120 10.39 -5.68 7.64
N VAL A 121 11.16 -5.47 6.56
CA VAL A 121 11.58 -6.51 5.61
C VAL A 121 13.10 -6.64 5.67
N PRO A 122 13.66 -7.85 5.91
CA PRO A 122 15.09 -8.06 6.10
C PRO A 122 15.92 -7.72 4.86
N GLY A 123 17.24 -7.68 4.99
CA GLY A 123 18.17 -7.36 3.89
C GLY A 123 18.69 -5.92 3.87
N GLY A 124 18.50 -5.17 4.96
CA GLY A 124 19.08 -3.84 5.16
C GLY A 124 18.43 -2.72 4.32
N PRO A 125 19.01 -1.51 4.36
CA PRO A 125 18.47 -0.36 3.64
C PRO A 125 18.32 -0.66 2.14
N ALA A 126 17.14 -0.41 1.59
CA ALA A 126 16.88 -0.52 0.17
C ALA A 126 15.88 0.53 -0.31
N ARG A 127 15.92 0.78 -1.61
CA ARG A 127 14.94 1.62 -2.30
C ARG A 127 13.94 0.72 -3.00
N LEU A 128 12.66 1.07 -2.92
CA LEU A 128 11.66 0.49 -3.82
C LEU A 128 11.99 0.88 -5.26
N SER A 129 12.43 -0.09 -6.06
CA SER A 129 12.98 0.16 -7.40
C SER A 129 11.99 -0.15 -8.52
N ASN A 130 10.97 -0.97 -8.25
CA ASN A 130 10.01 -1.45 -9.23
C ASN A 130 8.59 -1.42 -8.67
N ILE A 131 7.63 -1.03 -9.51
CA ILE A 131 6.20 -1.11 -9.23
C ILE A 131 5.56 -1.87 -10.38
N VAL A 132 4.72 -2.85 -10.07
CA VAL A 132 3.99 -3.64 -11.07
C VAL A 132 2.50 -3.63 -10.75
N PHE A 133 1.68 -3.33 -11.75
CA PHE A 133 0.22 -3.43 -11.66
C PHE A 133 -0.20 -4.86 -11.99
N MET A 134 0.07 -5.77 -11.05
CA MET A 134 -0.21 -7.20 -11.17
C MET A 134 -0.96 -7.74 -9.95
N GLY A 135 -1.52 -6.85 -9.13
CA GLY A 135 -2.41 -7.20 -8.03
C GLY A 135 -3.83 -7.46 -8.53
N MET A 136 -4.81 -7.02 -7.76
CA MET A 136 -6.22 -7.12 -8.11
C MET A 136 -6.60 -5.99 -9.10
N GLY A 137 -7.26 -6.36 -10.20
CA GLY A 137 -7.84 -5.44 -11.17
C GLY A 137 -7.24 -5.50 -12.57
N GLU A 138 -7.92 -4.83 -13.51
CA GLU A 138 -7.42 -4.49 -14.85
C GLU A 138 -7.04 -2.99 -14.84
N PRO A 139 -5.74 -2.65 -14.98
CA PRO A 139 -5.25 -1.27 -14.90
C PRO A 139 -5.67 -0.35 -16.05
#